data_AF-A0A162A4M9-F1
#
_entry.id   AF-A0A162A4M9-F1
#
_cell.length_a   1.000
_cell.length_b   1.000
_cell.length_c   1.000
_cell.angle_alpha   90.00
_cell.angle_beta   90.00
_cell.angle_gamma   90.00
#
_symmetry.space_group_name_H-M   'P 1'
#
loop_
_entity.id
_entity.type
_entity.pdbx_description
1 polymer ?
#
loop_
_entity_poly.entity_id
_entity_poly.type
_entity_poly.pdbx_seq_one_letter_code
_entity_poly.pdbx_strand_id
1 'polypeptide(L)'
;MDPEFPEVSYVGRGAAAGPMLMGAMGPMGIAVGIAIDEGIGKDIKSALSGSLVQNQATVVESIAANYPDATRFALRKVEFKVDSNNDDLAYATTTLTLYPSSTTKCFKSESSPLDELKASDIGWKIINNSFAKEVACKAL
;
A
#
# COMPACT_ATOMS: atom_id res chain seq x y z
N MET A 1 -4.29 6.45 -16.23
CA MET A 1 -3.37 5.64 -15.40
C MET A 1 -2.44 4.88 -16.33
N ASP A 2 -1.15 4.85 -16.04
CA ASP A 2 -0.21 3.98 -16.75
C ASP A 2 -0.59 2.49 -16.54
N PRO A 3 -0.33 1.59 -17.50
CA PRO A 3 -0.80 0.19 -17.43
C PRO A 3 -0.02 -0.67 -16.43
N GLU A 4 1.08 -0.17 -15.88
CA GLU A 4 1.90 -0.88 -14.90
C GLU A 4 1.18 -0.97 -13.55
N PHE A 5 1.04 -2.18 -13.03
CA PHE A 5 0.46 -2.41 -11.71
C PHE A 5 1.45 -1.95 -10.62
N PRO A 6 1.00 -1.23 -9.57
CA PRO A 6 1.90 -0.71 -8.55
C PRO A 6 2.67 -1.83 -7.83
N GLU A 7 3.86 -1.48 -7.35
CA GLU A 7 4.55 -2.31 -6.37
C GLU A 7 3.74 -2.29 -5.06
N VAL A 8 3.37 -3.48 -4.57
CA VAL A 8 2.60 -3.64 -3.33
C VAL A 8 3.47 -4.33 -2.29
N SER A 9 3.54 -3.75 -1.10
CA SER A 9 4.33 -4.28 0.03
C SER A 9 3.55 -4.10 1.33
N TYR A 10 3.85 -4.94 2.31
CA TYR A 10 3.33 -4.85 3.66
C TYR A 10 4.49 -4.88 4.66
N VAL A 11 4.42 -4.05 5.71
CA VAL A 11 5.38 -4.05 6.81
C VAL A 11 4.64 -3.94 8.14
N GLY A 12 4.84 -4.93 9.02
CA GLY A 12 4.20 -4.90 10.32
C GLY A 12 4.49 -6.13 11.18
N ARG A 13 3.59 -7.10 11.12
CA ARG A 13 3.58 -8.27 12.03
C ARG A 13 4.87 -9.06 11.97
N GLY A 14 5.37 -9.29 10.76
CA GLY A 14 6.63 -9.96 10.50
C GLY A 14 7.84 -9.17 11.00
N ALA A 15 7.90 -7.87 10.69
CA ALA A 15 8.93 -6.96 11.19
C ALA A 15 8.98 -6.88 12.73
N ALA A 16 7.84 -7.06 13.41
CA ALA A 16 7.76 -7.14 14.87
C ALA A 16 8.12 -8.53 15.42
N ALA A 17 7.63 -9.60 14.78
CA ALA A 17 7.83 -10.98 15.23
C ALA A 17 9.24 -11.49 14.99
N GLY A 18 9.88 -11.11 13.88
CA GLY A 18 11.20 -11.64 13.49
C GLY A 18 12.28 -11.47 14.56
N PRO A 19 12.49 -10.25 15.11
CA PRO A 19 13.42 -10.02 16.21
C PRO A 19 13.08 -10.82 17.47
N MET A 20 11.80 -11.02 17.78
CA MET A 20 11.38 -11.83 18.94
C MET A 20 11.71 -13.31 18.73
N LEU A 21 11.45 -13.82 17.52
CA LEU A 21 11.76 -15.19 17.14
C LEU A 21 13.27 -15.44 17.06
N MET A 22 14.09 -14.39 16.92
CA MET A 22 15.54 -14.52 16.91
C MET A 22 16.07 -15.19 18.19
N GLY A 23 15.47 -14.92 19.35
CA GLY A 23 15.87 -15.54 20.61
C GLY A 23 15.67 -17.06 20.65
N ALA A 24 14.67 -17.57 19.93
CA ALA A 24 14.32 -18.99 19.92
C ALA A 24 14.85 -19.74 18.68
N MET A 25 14.93 -19.06 17.54
CA MET A 25 15.26 -19.65 16.23
C MET A 25 16.54 -19.07 15.61
N GLY A 26 17.24 -18.17 16.30
CA GLY A 26 18.45 -17.52 15.79
C GLY A 26 18.16 -16.68 14.53
N PRO A 27 19.08 -16.62 13.54
CA PRO A 27 18.86 -15.87 12.30
C PRO A 27 17.60 -16.28 11.53
N MET A 28 17.14 -17.52 11.68
CA MET A 28 15.91 -18.00 11.07
C MET A 28 14.67 -17.26 11.57
N GLY A 29 14.69 -16.77 12.83
CA GLY A 29 13.57 -15.98 13.37
C GLY A 29 13.31 -14.71 12.56
N ILE A 30 14.36 -13.99 12.15
CA ILE A 30 14.24 -12.82 11.28
C ILE A 30 13.68 -13.23 9.90
N ALA A 31 14.21 -14.31 9.31
CA ALA A 31 13.74 -14.78 8.01
C ALA A 31 12.25 -15.15 8.01
N VAL A 32 11.78 -15.79 9.09
CA VAL A 32 10.35 -16.08 9.31
C VAL A 32 9.54 -14.79 9.41
N GLY A 33 10.04 -13.79 10.15
CA GLY A 33 9.43 -12.47 10.21
C GLY A 33 9.25 -11.85 8.82
N ILE A 34 10.30 -11.80 8.01
CA ILE A 34 10.23 -11.26 6.64
C ILE A 34 9.21 -12.04 5.79
N ALA A 35 9.21 -13.37 5.87
CA ALA A 35 8.27 -14.20 5.13
C ALA A 35 6.80 -13.97 5.52
N ILE A 36 6.52 -13.63 6.78
CA ILE A 36 5.17 -13.26 7.24
C ILE A 36 4.71 -11.98 6.54
N ASP A 37 5.54 -10.94 6.54
CA ASP A 37 5.19 -9.67 5.93
C ASP A 37 5.08 -9.78 4.39
N GLU A 38 5.96 -10.56 3.76
CA GLU A 38 5.85 -10.88 2.33
C GLU A 38 4.56 -11.65 1.99
N GLY A 39 4.17 -12.62 2.83
CA GLY A 39 2.94 -13.38 2.65
C GLY A 39 1.71 -12.47 2.67
N ILE A 40 1.60 -11.63 3.70
CA ILE A 40 0.51 -10.65 3.82
C ILE A 40 0.51 -9.68 2.63
N GLY A 41 1.67 -9.17 2.24
CA GLY A 41 1.79 -8.28 1.08
C GLY A 41 1.34 -8.94 -0.23
N LYS A 42 1.65 -10.23 -0.43
CA LYS A 42 1.18 -11.00 -1.59
C LYS A 42 -0.34 -11.19 -1.58
N ASP A 43 -0.93 -11.47 -0.43
CA ASP A 43 -2.39 -11.62 -0.31
C ASP A 43 -3.11 -10.31 -0.66
N ILE A 44 -2.66 -9.19 -0.12
CA ILE A 44 -3.20 -7.86 -0.43
C ILE A 44 -3.02 -7.53 -1.92
N LYS A 45 -1.83 -7.81 -2.48
CA LYS A 45 -1.57 -7.62 -3.92
C LYS A 45 -2.53 -8.43 -4.78
N SER A 46 -2.77 -9.68 -4.40
CA SER A 46 -3.70 -10.57 -5.10
C SER A 46 -5.11 -9.99 -5.10
N ALA A 47 -5.61 -9.57 -3.94
CA ALA A 47 -6.93 -8.94 -3.80
C ALA A 47 -7.08 -7.66 -4.64
N LEU A 48 -6.09 -6.77 -4.61
CA LEU A 48 -6.06 -5.55 -5.44
C LEU A 48 -6.04 -5.88 -6.93
N SER A 49 -5.21 -6.84 -7.34
CA SER A 49 -5.09 -7.23 -8.75
C SER A 49 -6.37 -7.88 -9.29
N GLY A 50 -7.04 -8.72 -8.49
CA GLY A 50 -8.30 -9.37 -8.88
C GLY A 50 -9.48 -8.40 -9.02
N SER A 51 -9.40 -7.24 -8.38
CA SER A 51 -10.44 -6.20 -8.38
C SER A 51 -10.06 -4.93 -9.16
N LEU A 52 -8.91 -4.92 -9.85
CA LEU A 52 -8.37 -3.75 -10.55
C LEU A 52 -9.36 -3.16 -11.56
N VAL A 53 -9.92 -3.99 -12.45
CA VAL A 53 -10.79 -3.53 -13.55
C VAL A 53 -12.03 -2.80 -13.02
N GLN A 54 -12.57 -3.24 -11.89
CA GLN A 54 -13.77 -2.66 -11.28
C GLN A 54 -13.49 -1.33 -10.59
N ASN A 55 -12.29 -1.15 -10.02
CA ASN A 55 -11.95 -0.02 -9.15
C ASN A 55 -11.05 1.04 -9.81
N GLN A 56 -10.42 0.72 -10.94
CA GLN A 56 -9.48 1.61 -11.61
C GLN A 56 -10.13 2.94 -12.02
N ALA A 57 -11.39 2.91 -12.48
CA ALA A 57 -12.10 4.12 -12.90
C ALA A 57 -12.22 5.14 -11.76
N THR A 58 -12.57 4.70 -10.55
CA THR A 58 -12.72 5.56 -9.37
C THR A 58 -11.41 6.26 -8.99
N VAL A 59 -10.29 5.53 -9.08
CA VAL A 59 -8.96 6.11 -8.83
C VAL A 59 -8.58 7.13 -9.90
N VAL A 60 -8.86 6.82 -11.17
CA VAL A 60 -8.60 7.75 -12.29
C VAL A 60 -9.40 9.04 -12.13
N GLU A 61 -10.69 8.93 -11.83
CA GLU A 61 -11.58 10.08 -11.61
C GLU A 61 -11.11 10.94 -10.44
N SER A 62 -10.74 10.31 -9.32
CA SER A 62 -10.28 11.04 -8.14
C SER A 62 -8.96 11.76 -8.39
N ILE A 63 -8.02 11.16 -9.12
CA ILE A 63 -6.75 11.82 -9.45
C ILE A 63 -6.97 12.95 -10.47
N ALA A 64 -7.81 12.75 -11.49
CA ALA A 64 -8.11 13.78 -12.47
C ALA A 64 -8.78 15.00 -11.83
N ALA A 65 -9.64 14.80 -10.82
CA ALA A 65 -10.27 15.88 -10.08
C ALA A 65 -9.27 16.69 -9.23
N ASN A 66 -8.30 16.03 -8.60
CA ASN A 66 -7.31 16.69 -7.74
C ASN A 66 -6.11 17.26 -8.50
N TYR A 67 -5.80 16.73 -9.69
CA TYR A 67 -4.65 17.12 -10.50
C TYR A 67 -5.08 17.35 -11.96
N PRO A 68 -5.87 18.41 -12.24
CA PRO A 68 -6.39 18.68 -13.58
C PRO A 68 -5.29 18.94 -14.62
N ASP A 69 -4.12 19.42 -14.19
CA ASP A 69 -2.97 19.68 -15.06
C ASP A 69 -2.21 18.40 -15.45
N ALA A 70 -2.49 17.27 -14.79
CA ALA A 70 -1.83 16.00 -15.08
C ALA A 70 -2.52 15.29 -16.26
N THR A 71 -1.79 15.14 -17.37
CA THR A 71 -2.29 14.43 -18.56
C THR A 71 -2.37 12.92 -18.33
N ARG A 72 -1.48 12.39 -17.51
CA ARG A 72 -1.47 10.98 -17.07
C ARG A 72 -0.76 10.85 -15.73
N PHE A 73 -0.92 9.70 -15.11
CA PHE A 73 -0.29 9.37 -13.83
C PHE A 73 0.11 7.90 -13.77
N ALA A 74 1.15 7.60 -13.00
CA ALA A 74 1.56 6.26 -12.64
C ALA A 74 1.40 6.05 -11.14
N LEU A 75 0.68 5.00 -10.75
CA LEU A 75 0.66 4.52 -9.37
C LEU A 75 1.88 3.63 -9.18
N ARG A 76 2.94 4.16 -8.55
CA ARG A 76 4.24 3.49 -8.51
C ARG A 76 4.33 2.46 -7.39
N LYS A 77 3.91 2.84 -6.19
CA LYS A 77 4.04 2.01 -4.98
C LYS A 77 2.84 2.19 -4.07
N VAL A 78 2.37 1.11 -3.49
CA VAL A 78 1.39 1.09 -2.39
C VAL A 78 2.00 0.26 -1.26
N GLU A 79 2.39 0.93 -0.19
CA GLU A 79 3.00 0.31 0.99
C GLU A 79 2.00 0.30 2.15
N PHE A 80 1.57 -0.88 2.56
CA PHE A 80 0.69 -1.07 3.70
C PHE A 80 1.53 -1.21 4.97
N LYS A 81 1.15 -0.50 6.02
CA LYS A 81 1.82 -0.54 7.32
C LYS A 81 0.81 -0.77 8.41
N VAL A 82 1.18 -1.63 9.35
CA VAL A 82 0.42 -1.84 10.58
C VAL A 82 0.23 -0.52 11.33
N ASP A 83 -0.94 -0.32 11.92
CA ASP A 83 -1.19 0.81 12.82
C ASP A 83 -0.45 0.59 14.14
N SER A 84 0.19 1.63 14.65
CA SER A 84 0.95 1.54 15.91
C SER A 84 0.06 1.29 17.13
N ASN A 85 -1.24 1.60 17.04
CA ASN A 85 -2.18 1.48 18.15
C ASN A 85 -2.98 0.17 18.11
N ASN A 86 -3.06 -0.48 16.94
CA ASN A 86 -3.81 -1.72 16.76
C ASN A 86 -3.21 -2.53 15.59
N ASP A 87 -2.69 -3.71 15.89
CA ASP A 87 -2.01 -4.58 14.92
C ASP A 87 -2.95 -5.31 13.95
N ASP A 88 -4.26 -5.24 14.19
CA ASP A 88 -5.32 -5.67 13.27
C ASP A 88 -5.70 -4.59 12.25
N LEU A 89 -5.17 -3.37 12.39
CA LEU A 89 -5.38 -2.29 11.45
C LEU A 89 -4.11 -2.02 10.63
N ALA A 90 -4.30 -1.59 9.38
CA ALA A 90 -3.22 -1.12 8.53
C ALA A 90 -3.64 0.10 7.71
N TYR A 91 -2.70 0.99 7.43
CA TYR A 91 -2.87 2.12 6.53
C TYR A 91 -1.96 1.98 5.31
N ALA A 92 -2.36 2.56 4.18
CA ALA A 92 -1.55 2.62 2.97
C ALA A 92 -0.76 3.93 2.89
N THR A 93 0.47 3.83 2.41
CA THR A 93 1.23 4.94 1.84
C THR A 93 1.32 4.74 0.33
N THR A 94 0.71 5.65 -0.43
CA THR A 94 0.62 5.55 -1.89
C THR A 94 1.58 6.53 -2.55
N THR A 95 2.36 6.07 -3.52
CA THR A 95 3.28 6.90 -4.31
C THR A 95 2.75 7.05 -5.74
N LEU A 96 2.55 8.29 -6.16
CA LEU A 96 2.03 8.68 -7.45
C LEU A 96 3.07 9.50 -8.22
N THR A 97 3.26 9.23 -9.51
CA THR A 97 4.00 10.12 -10.40
C THR A 97 3.03 10.77 -11.38
N LEU A 98 3.01 12.10 -11.42
CA LEU A 98 2.18 12.91 -12.31
C LEU A 98 2.99 13.35 -13.53
N TYR A 99 2.39 13.34 -14.72
CA TYR A 99 3.00 13.78 -15.97
C TYR A 99 2.20 14.91 -16.61
N PRO A 100 2.84 15.85 -17.34
CA PRO A 100 4.24 15.81 -17.81
C PRO A 100 5.29 16.31 -16.81
N SER A 101 4.87 16.93 -15.70
CA SER A 101 5.77 17.51 -14.69
C SER A 101 6.77 16.52 -14.07
N SER A 102 6.50 15.21 -14.19
CA SER A 102 7.26 14.12 -13.58
C SER A 102 7.37 14.28 -12.05
N THR A 103 6.38 14.94 -11.44
CA THR A 103 6.33 15.20 -10.01
C THR A 103 5.86 13.95 -9.28
N THR A 104 6.63 13.51 -8.30
CA THR A 104 6.23 12.42 -7.39
C THR A 104 5.54 12.98 -6.15
N LYS A 105 4.38 12.41 -5.82
CA LYS A 105 3.54 12.75 -4.67
C LYS A 105 3.28 11.51 -3.85
N CYS A 106 3.25 11.67 -2.53
CA CYS A 106 2.97 10.58 -1.61
C CYS A 106 1.78 10.89 -0.73
N PHE A 107 0.99 9.88 -0.41
CA PHE A 107 -0.28 10.02 0.27
C PHE A 107 -0.41 8.99 1.37
N LYS A 108 -1.08 9.36 2.46
CA LYS A 108 -1.32 8.45 3.58
C LYS A 108 -2.83 8.26 3.78
N SER A 109 -3.30 7.02 3.77
CA SER A 109 -4.69 6.69 4.08
C SER A 109 -4.96 6.72 5.58
N GLU A 110 -6.25 6.63 5.91
CA GLU A 110 -6.70 6.17 7.22
C GLU A 110 -6.44 4.67 7.39
N SER A 111 -6.51 4.20 8.63
CA SER A 111 -6.31 2.79 8.96
C SER A 111 -7.58 1.98 8.71
N SER A 112 -7.42 0.75 8.26
CA SER A 112 -8.50 -0.17 7.88
C SER A 112 -8.17 -1.60 8.34
N PRO A 113 -9.16 -2.47 8.59
CA PRO A 113 -8.91 -3.84 9.02
C PRO A 113 -8.03 -4.61 8.04
N LEU A 114 -6.94 -5.21 8.54
CA LEU A 114 -5.97 -5.93 7.73
C LEU A 114 -6.57 -7.15 7.01
N ASP A 115 -7.52 -7.84 7.66
CA ASP A 115 -8.19 -8.98 7.06
C ASP A 115 -9.05 -8.61 5.86
N GLU A 116 -9.67 -7.43 5.90
CA GLU A 116 -10.45 -6.91 4.78
C GLU A 116 -9.53 -6.55 3.60
N LEU A 117 -8.34 -6.00 3.86
CA LEU A 117 -7.35 -5.68 2.83
C LEU A 117 -6.86 -6.91 2.04
N LYS A 118 -6.91 -8.10 2.65
CA LYS A 118 -6.52 -9.37 2.03
C LYS A 118 -7.65 -10.04 1.24
N ALA A 119 -8.90 -9.68 1.50
CA ALA A 119 -10.05 -10.47 1.06
C ALA A 119 -11.11 -9.68 0.26
N SER A 120 -11.04 -8.35 0.26
CA SER A 120 -12.04 -7.50 -0.40
C SER A 120 -11.42 -6.40 -1.27
N ASP A 121 -12.28 -5.61 -1.89
CA ASP A 121 -11.97 -4.42 -2.68
C ASP A 121 -11.63 -3.19 -1.81
N ILE A 122 -11.67 -3.30 -0.48
CA ILE A 122 -11.35 -2.21 0.45
C ILE A 122 -9.96 -1.63 0.23
N GLY A 123 -9.00 -2.43 -0.27
CA GLY A 123 -7.69 -1.95 -0.66
C GLY A 123 -7.75 -0.74 -1.61
N TRP A 124 -8.63 -0.78 -2.63
CA TRP A 124 -8.81 0.33 -3.57
C TRP A 124 -9.49 1.54 -2.93
N LYS A 125 -10.46 1.30 -2.04
CA LYS A 125 -11.12 2.36 -1.28
C LYS A 125 -10.13 3.13 -0.41
N ILE A 126 -9.22 2.45 0.29
CA ILE A 126 -8.24 3.15 1.13
C ILE A 126 -7.17 3.87 0.30
N ILE A 127 -6.79 3.32 -0.85
CA ILE A 127 -5.90 4.00 -1.81
C ILE A 127 -6.57 5.29 -2.27
N ASN A 128 -7.86 5.24 -2.65
CA ASN A 128 -8.58 6.41 -3.11
C ASN A 128 -8.70 7.48 -2.03
N ASN A 129 -9.05 7.08 -0.81
CA ASN A 129 -9.14 7.99 0.33
C ASN A 129 -7.79 8.60 0.74
N SER A 130 -6.68 7.91 0.46
CA SER A 130 -5.34 8.43 0.76
C SER A 130 -5.06 9.76 0.06
N PHE A 131 -5.62 9.99 -1.13
CA PHE A 131 -5.37 11.20 -1.93
C PHE A 131 -5.83 12.49 -1.26
N ALA A 132 -6.65 12.41 -0.20
CA ALA A 132 -7.02 13.55 0.63
C ALA A 132 -5.89 14.05 1.54
N LYS A 133 -4.82 13.27 1.76
CA LYS A 133 -3.75 13.58 2.71
C LYS A 133 -2.37 13.35 2.10
N GLU A 134 -1.83 14.38 1.46
CA GLU A 134 -0.45 14.41 0.99
C GLU A 134 0.53 14.37 2.18
N VAL A 135 1.60 13.58 2.04
CA VAL A 135 2.68 13.45 3.00
C VAL A 135 4.02 13.50 2.28
N ALA A 136 5.10 13.81 3.00
CA ALA A 136 6.45 13.70 2.44
C ALA A 136 6.71 12.25 1.99
N CYS A 137 7.20 12.09 0.76
CA CYS A 137 7.68 10.80 0.30
C CYS A 137 8.85 10.35 1.16
N LYS A 138 8.72 9.21 1.84
CA LYS A 138 9.86 8.59 2.52
C LYS A 138 10.88 8.15 1.47
N ALA A 139 12.14 8.50 1.69
CA ALA A 139 13.24 7.84 1.00
C ALA A 139 13.19 6.35 1.36
N LEU A 140 13.29 5.50 0.32
CA LEU A 140 13.41 4.05 0.45
C LEU A 140 14.59 3.68 1.36
#